data_AF-A0A846HKJ4-F1
#
_entry.id   AF-A0A846HKJ4-F1
#
_cell.length_a   1.000
_cell.length_b   1.000
_cell.length_c   1.000
_cell.angle_alpha   90.00
_cell.angle_beta   90.00
_cell.angle_gamma   90.00
#
_symmetry.space_group_name_H-M   'P 1'
#
loop_
_entity.id
_entity.type
_entity.pdbx_description
1 polymer ?
#
loop_
_entity_poly.entity_id
_entity_poly.type
_entity_poly.pdbx_seq_one_letter_code
_entity_poly.pdbx_strand_id
1 'polypeptide(L)'
;MTIQAWTFLISRNQSIDYKTVVAPDFISEAKIRSLLTKVTEEDFTESGQISIREVNGSEVGNFTVVFRSVKARNNDIGEEGNKVLKDAVGREIYWVEGLVFQKNLHEMQYKIGESHLDQAHRYLQKKYREFWYEDKLSISYVIDLVKVTSESGNNFKVLEPLVITLRSQLPEHQSPRKKELKNYKYPPSKPVINKTSLFRLVLIAITALLLTGIVWEVCLYFQPRKICMYVSNSESVEFNLPNQTPLPLIERLKNLKEENKAAWILLKGSLDLEKSPNNQIQMEVKKQNKRIKNFGSIKIDSDEKNLLKLKIENYPIDLAIALIQNKTVTNDKLQATRIEAISQKVSYCNALQM
;
A
#
# COMPACT_ATOMS: atom_id res chain seq x y z
N MET A 1 -8.38 25.22 -19.63
CA MET A 1 -7.84 24.73 -18.35
C MET A 1 -6.66 23.84 -18.64
N THR A 2 -5.48 24.18 -18.12
CA THR A 2 -4.29 23.32 -18.14
C THR A 2 -4.46 22.23 -17.09
N ILE A 3 -3.99 21.02 -17.38
CA ILE A 3 -3.99 19.91 -16.42
C ILE A 3 -2.54 19.61 -16.07
N GLN A 4 -2.24 19.62 -14.78
CA GLN A 4 -0.91 19.30 -14.29
C GLN A 4 -0.74 17.78 -14.17
N ALA A 5 0.42 17.31 -14.60
CA ALA A 5 0.86 15.93 -14.54
C ALA A 5 2.22 15.86 -13.86
N TRP A 6 2.44 14.90 -12.97
CA TRP A 6 3.73 14.72 -12.31
C TRP A 6 4.45 13.50 -12.88
N THR A 7 5.66 13.69 -13.39
CA THR A 7 6.49 12.57 -13.87
C THR A 7 6.87 11.61 -12.74
N PHE A 8 6.97 10.32 -13.05
CA PHE A 8 7.54 9.35 -12.13
C PHE A 8 8.38 8.31 -12.86
N LEU A 9 9.28 7.67 -12.11
CA LEU A 9 10.19 6.65 -12.62
C LEU A 9 10.33 5.53 -11.61
N ILE A 10 10.14 4.30 -12.06
CA ILE A 10 10.51 3.08 -11.36
C ILE A 10 11.56 2.37 -12.19
N SER A 11 12.71 2.12 -11.59
CA SER A 11 13.78 1.38 -12.23
C SER A 11 14.72 0.81 -11.17
N ARG A 12 15.80 0.22 -11.63
CA ARG A 12 16.88 -0.34 -10.84
C ARG A 12 18.23 0.07 -11.44
N ASN A 13 19.30 -0.15 -10.69
CA ASN A 13 20.66 0.03 -11.18
C ASN A 13 21.46 -1.27 -11.00
N GLN A 14 22.79 -1.21 -11.08
CA GLN A 14 23.62 -2.41 -10.97
C GLN A 14 23.56 -3.09 -9.59
N SER A 15 23.29 -2.34 -8.53
CA SER A 15 23.40 -2.78 -7.13
C SER A 15 22.06 -2.77 -6.36
N ILE A 16 21.09 -1.98 -6.81
CA ILE A 16 19.79 -1.76 -6.16
C ILE A 16 18.68 -2.34 -7.04
N ASP A 17 17.74 -3.06 -6.42
CA ASP A 17 16.57 -3.61 -7.11
C ASP A 17 15.52 -2.54 -7.48
N TYR A 18 14.42 -2.94 -8.12
CA TYR A 18 13.37 -2.03 -8.56
C TYR A 18 12.81 -1.19 -7.41
N LYS A 19 12.91 0.13 -7.55
CA LYS A 19 12.31 1.11 -6.64
C LYS A 19 11.85 2.35 -7.39
N THR A 20 11.00 3.13 -6.76
CA THR A 20 10.58 4.43 -7.26
C THR A 20 11.70 5.46 -7.13
N VAL A 21 12.38 5.72 -8.25
CA VAL A 21 13.49 6.66 -8.39
C VAL A 21 13.01 8.10 -8.34
N VAL A 22 11.97 8.40 -9.13
CA VAL A 22 11.34 9.72 -9.20
C VAL A 22 9.88 9.57 -8.80
N ALA A 23 9.42 10.41 -7.88
CA ALA A 23 8.03 10.42 -7.42
C ALA A 23 7.53 11.86 -7.26
N PRO A 24 6.22 12.10 -7.42
CA PRO A 24 5.60 13.36 -7.03
C PRO A 24 5.97 13.75 -5.59
N ASP A 25 6.04 15.05 -5.34
CA ASP A 25 6.24 15.66 -4.03
C ASP A 25 5.21 15.15 -3.02
N PHE A 26 3.92 15.22 -3.34
CA PHE A 26 2.85 14.76 -2.46
C PHE A 26 2.96 13.25 -2.10
N ILE A 27 3.38 12.41 -3.05
CA ILE A 27 3.67 10.97 -2.79
C ILE A 27 4.92 10.79 -1.92
N SER A 28 5.93 11.64 -2.12
CA SER A 28 7.18 11.59 -1.38
C SER A 28 7.01 12.04 0.08
N GLU A 29 6.27 13.12 0.30
CA GLU A 29 5.97 13.69 1.62
C GLU A 29 5.14 12.74 2.46
N ALA A 30 4.15 12.08 1.85
CA ALA A 30 3.37 11.02 2.49
C ALA A 30 4.15 9.69 2.66
N LYS A 31 5.41 9.62 2.22
CA LYS A 31 6.27 8.41 2.36
C LYS A 31 5.70 7.14 1.72
N ILE A 32 4.81 7.28 0.73
CA ILE A 32 4.16 6.18 0.02
C ILE A 32 4.79 5.90 -1.35
N ARG A 33 6.08 6.23 -1.56
CA ARG A 33 6.79 5.99 -2.84
C ARG A 33 6.62 4.58 -3.37
N SER A 34 6.73 3.58 -2.50
CA SER A 34 6.58 2.15 -2.85
C SER A 34 5.22 1.79 -3.43
N LEU A 35 4.19 2.63 -3.22
CA LEU A 35 2.89 2.47 -3.85
C LEU A 35 3.01 2.52 -5.37
N LEU A 36 3.85 3.40 -5.92
CA LEU A 36 4.06 3.47 -7.37
C LEU A 36 4.62 2.17 -7.94
N THR A 37 5.57 1.52 -7.25
CA THR A 37 6.06 0.19 -7.65
C THR A 37 4.94 -0.85 -7.68
N LYS A 38 4.08 -0.85 -6.66
CA LYS A 38 2.94 -1.78 -6.57
C LYS A 38 1.89 -1.52 -7.66
N VAL A 39 1.67 -0.24 -7.99
CA VAL A 39 0.72 0.18 -9.04
C VAL A 39 1.14 -0.35 -10.41
N THR A 40 2.45 -0.53 -10.67
CA THR A 40 2.95 -0.95 -11.97
C THR A 40 3.43 -2.41 -12.03
N GLU A 41 3.29 -3.18 -10.95
CA GLU A 41 3.95 -4.50 -10.80
C GLU A 41 3.47 -5.55 -11.82
N GLU A 42 2.23 -5.45 -12.28
CA GLU A 42 1.60 -6.46 -13.14
C GLU A 42 1.95 -6.33 -14.64
N ASP A 43 2.68 -5.27 -15.04
CA ASP A 43 2.79 -4.85 -16.45
C ASP A 43 4.23 -4.69 -16.96
N PHE A 44 5.22 -5.35 -16.34
CA PHE A 44 6.59 -5.33 -16.86
C PHE A 44 6.77 -6.05 -18.22
N THR A 45 5.74 -6.71 -18.73
CA THR A 45 5.88 -7.71 -19.81
C THR A 45 5.76 -7.15 -21.23
N GLU A 46 5.04 -6.05 -21.45
CA GLU A 46 4.82 -5.49 -22.80
C GLU A 46 5.54 -4.13 -22.96
N SER A 47 6.69 -4.15 -23.64
CA SER A 47 7.46 -2.94 -23.89
C SER A 47 6.68 -1.97 -24.78
N GLY A 48 6.55 -0.72 -24.34
CA GLY A 48 5.97 0.38 -25.10
C GLY A 48 4.46 0.52 -25.00
N GLN A 49 3.72 -0.49 -24.51
CA GLN A 49 2.29 -0.37 -24.28
C GLN A 49 2.02 0.65 -23.18
N ILE A 50 1.08 1.57 -23.42
CA ILE A 50 0.66 2.54 -22.42
C ILE A 50 -0.48 1.95 -21.60
N SER A 51 -0.23 1.78 -20.31
CA SER A 51 -1.20 1.34 -19.33
C SER A 51 -1.72 2.51 -18.51
N ILE A 52 -2.97 2.40 -18.06
CA ILE A 52 -3.60 3.37 -17.18
C ILE A 52 -4.29 2.67 -16.01
N ARG A 53 -4.07 3.18 -14.79
CA ARG A 53 -4.60 2.60 -13.57
C ARG A 53 -5.01 3.68 -12.58
N GLU A 54 -6.21 3.57 -12.04
CA GLU A 54 -6.64 4.38 -10.90
C GLU A 54 -6.14 3.77 -9.58
N VAL A 55 -5.80 4.64 -8.63
CA VAL A 55 -5.41 4.29 -7.28
C VAL A 55 -6.38 4.96 -6.32
N ASN A 56 -7.10 4.14 -5.56
CA ASN A 56 -8.17 4.60 -4.68
C ASN A 56 -7.82 4.35 -3.21
N GLY A 57 -8.18 5.28 -2.33
CA GLY A 57 -8.02 5.11 -0.88
C GLY A 57 -6.57 5.27 -0.38
N SER A 58 -5.70 5.96 -1.11
CA SER A 58 -4.35 6.26 -0.64
C SER A 58 -4.33 7.41 0.38
N GLU A 59 -3.24 7.54 1.14
CA GLU A 59 -3.05 8.64 2.11
C GLU A 59 -3.08 10.04 1.46
N VAL A 60 -2.80 10.13 0.15
CA VAL A 60 -2.81 11.38 -0.63
C VAL A 60 -4.11 11.55 -1.43
N GLY A 61 -5.14 10.77 -1.12
CA GLY A 61 -6.39 10.72 -1.87
C GLY A 61 -6.33 9.79 -3.08
N ASN A 62 -7.29 9.96 -4.00
CA ASN A 62 -7.35 9.17 -5.23
C ASN A 62 -6.48 9.83 -6.30
N PHE A 63 -5.78 9.01 -7.08
CA PHE A 63 -4.97 9.49 -8.19
C PHE A 63 -4.93 8.47 -9.34
N THR A 64 -4.64 8.94 -10.55
CA THR A 64 -4.49 8.11 -11.74
C THR A 64 -3.03 8.06 -12.15
N VAL A 65 -2.57 6.89 -12.58
CA VAL A 65 -1.22 6.67 -13.10
C VAL A 65 -1.31 6.22 -14.54
N VAL A 66 -0.58 6.89 -15.43
CA VAL A 66 -0.45 6.54 -16.85
C VAL A 66 1.01 6.25 -17.13
N PHE A 67 1.32 5.06 -17.62
CA PHE A 67 2.71 4.60 -17.67
C PHE A 67 2.97 3.64 -18.81
N ARG A 68 4.25 3.49 -19.16
CA ARG A 68 4.73 2.46 -20.07
C ARG A 68 6.01 1.84 -19.53
N SER A 69 6.26 0.58 -19.90
CA SER A 69 7.52 -0.10 -19.65
C SER A 69 8.42 0.01 -20.88
N VAL A 70 9.66 0.46 -20.72
CA VAL A 70 10.67 0.50 -21.79
C VAL A 70 11.97 -0.13 -21.30
N LYS A 71 12.79 -0.67 -22.21
CA LYS A 71 14.13 -1.16 -21.82
C LYS A 71 15.05 0.03 -21.56
N ALA A 72 15.73 0.04 -20.42
CA ALA A 72 16.74 1.04 -20.12
C ALA A 72 18.00 0.80 -20.97
N ARG A 73 18.64 1.85 -21.46
CA ARG A 73 19.74 1.78 -22.42
C ARG A 73 20.91 2.70 -22.05
N ASN A 74 22.06 2.57 -22.70
CA ASN A 74 23.24 3.40 -22.40
C ASN A 74 22.98 4.92 -22.50
N ASN A 75 22.25 5.35 -23.52
CA ASN A 75 21.88 6.76 -23.73
C ASN A 75 21.10 7.34 -22.53
N ASP A 76 20.32 6.52 -21.84
CA ASP A 76 19.54 6.90 -20.66
C ASP A 76 20.39 7.33 -19.47
N ILE A 77 21.60 6.76 -19.35
CA ILE A 77 22.60 7.12 -18.35
C ILE A 77 23.65 8.08 -18.90
N GLY A 78 23.50 8.55 -20.14
CA GLY A 78 24.43 9.46 -20.80
C GLY A 78 25.69 8.80 -21.35
N GLU A 79 25.69 7.47 -21.47
CA GLU A 79 26.74 6.73 -22.15
C GLU A 79 26.42 6.61 -23.64
N GLU A 80 27.46 6.50 -24.47
CA GLU A 80 27.27 6.32 -25.92
C GLU A 80 26.69 4.94 -26.26
N GLY A 81 25.93 4.91 -27.35
CA GLY A 81 25.32 3.70 -27.91
C GLY A 81 23.89 3.42 -27.42
N ASN A 82 23.32 2.34 -27.95
CA ASN A 82 21.91 1.97 -27.76
C ASN A 82 21.74 0.58 -27.11
N LYS A 83 22.76 0.12 -26.38
CA LYS A 83 22.75 -1.19 -25.71
C LYS A 83 21.82 -1.15 -24.51
N VAL A 84 21.10 -2.25 -24.30
CA VAL A 84 20.22 -2.44 -23.14
C VAL A 84 21.08 -2.60 -21.88
N LEU A 85 20.75 -1.83 -20.85
CA LEU A 85 21.40 -1.91 -19.54
C LEU A 85 21.08 -3.23 -18.86
N LYS A 86 22.07 -3.76 -18.14
CA LYS A 86 21.96 -5.01 -17.39
C LYS A 86 22.42 -4.78 -15.96
N ASP A 87 21.81 -5.49 -15.03
CA ASP A 87 22.24 -5.49 -13.63
C ASP A 87 23.50 -6.35 -13.43
N ALA A 88 23.99 -6.44 -12.18
CA ALA A 88 25.21 -7.19 -11.85
C ALA A 88 25.13 -8.69 -12.18
N VAL A 89 23.94 -9.27 -12.35
CA VAL A 89 23.74 -10.67 -12.72
C VAL A 89 23.36 -10.84 -14.20
N GLY A 90 23.40 -9.77 -14.99
CA GLY A 90 23.16 -9.79 -16.43
C GLY A 90 21.69 -9.73 -16.84
N ARG A 91 20.75 -9.49 -15.92
CA ARG A 91 19.33 -9.33 -16.24
C ARG A 91 19.10 -7.95 -16.86
N GLU A 92 18.32 -7.90 -17.93
CA GLU A 92 17.94 -6.64 -18.57
C GLU A 92 17.19 -5.72 -17.61
N ILE A 93 17.49 -4.43 -17.64
CA ILE A 93 16.85 -3.44 -16.77
C ILE A 93 15.71 -2.78 -17.56
N TYR A 94 14.54 -2.80 -16.95
CA TYR A 94 13.38 -2.06 -17.43
C TYR A 94 13.29 -0.72 -16.70
N TRP A 95 12.71 0.21 -17.41
CA TRP A 95 12.41 1.55 -17.00
C TRP A 95 10.89 1.67 -17.12
N VAL A 96 10.20 1.83 -16.00
CA VAL A 96 8.77 2.14 -16.00
C VAL A 96 8.62 3.63 -15.72
N GLU A 97 8.16 4.34 -16.73
CA GLU A 97 7.93 5.78 -16.70
C GLU A 97 6.47 6.10 -16.88
N GLY A 98 6.10 7.25 -16.33
CA GLY A 98 4.78 7.76 -16.59
C GLY A 98 4.49 9.09 -15.93
N LEU A 99 3.19 9.35 -15.86
CA LEU A 99 2.59 10.54 -15.32
C LEU A 99 1.60 10.14 -14.21
N VAL A 100 1.58 10.92 -13.15
CA VAL A 100 0.62 10.83 -12.05
C VAL A 100 -0.31 12.05 -12.11
N PHE A 101 -1.60 11.82 -11.86
CA PHE A 101 -2.64 12.85 -11.86
C PHE A 101 -3.48 12.76 -10.60
N GLN A 102 -3.72 13.88 -9.92
CA GLN A 102 -4.68 13.96 -8.79
C GLN A 102 -6.15 13.98 -9.25
N LYS A 103 -6.45 13.40 -10.42
CA LYS A 103 -7.75 13.39 -11.09
C LYS A 103 -8.16 11.97 -11.46
N ASN A 104 -9.44 11.77 -11.71
CA ASN A 104 -10.01 10.49 -12.15
C ASN A 104 -9.66 10.16 -13.63
N LEU A 105 -9.80 8.89 -13.99
CA LEU A 105 -9.47 8.33 -15.30
C LEU A 105 -10.20 9.01 -16.45
N HIS A 106 -11.51 9.22 -16.26
CA HIS A 106 -12.42 9.68 -17.31
C HIS A 106 -12.03 11.06 -17.86
N GLU A 107 -11.45 11.92 -17.03
CA GLU A 107 -10.98 13.25 -17.47
C GLU A 107 -9.67 13.21 -18.29
N MET A 108 -8.91 12.12 -18.19
CA MET A 108 -7.50 12.07 -18.59
C MET A 108 -7.25 11.24 -19.84
N GLN A 109 -8.03 10.17 -20.08
CA GLN A 109 -7.73 9.19 -21.14
C GLN A 109 -7.60 9.80 -22.54
N TYR A 110 -8.33 10.87 -22.85
CA TYR A 110 -8.31 11.53 -24.16
C TYR A 110 -7.27 12.64 -24.30
N LYS A 111 -6.53 12.97 -23.23
CA LYS A 111 -5.62 14.13 -23.19
C LYS A 111 -4.15 13.74 -23.19
N ILE A 112 -3.87 12.46 -23.00
CA ILE A 112 -2.51 11.91 -22.92
C ILE A 112 -2.20 11.20 -24.22
N GLY A 113 -0.94 11.23 -24.61
CA GLY A 113 -0.45 10.58 -25.82
C GLY A 113 1.04 10.30 -25.69
N GLU A 114 1.59 9.56 -26.65
CA GLU A 114 3.00 9.16 -26.64
C GLU A 114 3.95 10.35 -26.49
N SER A 115 3.67 11.47 -27.16
CA SER A 115 4.48 12.69 -27.09
C SER A 115 4.67 13.22 -25.66
N HIS A 116 3.67 13.07 -24.78
CA HIS A 116 3.78 13.46 -23.38
C HIS A 116 4.66 12.49 -22.57
N LEU A 117 4.60 11.19 -22.87
CA LEU A 117 5.47 10.20 -22.25
C LEU A 117 6.91 10.33 -22.76
N ASP A 118 7.11 10.69 -24.03
CA ASP A 118 8.44 11.00 -24.59
C ASP A 118 9.02 12.29 -23.99
N GLN A 119 8.17 13.26 -23.67
CA GLN A 119 8.57 14.42 -22.89
C GLN A 119 8.98 14.02 -21.47
N ALA A 120 8.18 13.20 -20.79
CA ALA A 120 8.52 12.69 -19.46
C ALA A 120 9.84 11.90 -19.48
N HIS A 121 10.04 11.03 -20.47
CA HIS A 121 11.27 10.25 -20.67
C HIS A 121 12.51 11.14 -20.68
N ARG A 122 12.51 12.19 -21.51
CA ARG A 122 13.63 13.15 -21.61
C ARG A 122 13.93 13.84 -20.28
N TYR A 123 12.92 14.23 -19.52
CA TYR A 123 13.14 14.82 -18.18
C TYR A 123 13.72 13.81 -17.19
N LEU A 124 13.24 12.57 -17.26
CA LEU A 124 13.61 11.49 -16.35
C LEU A 124 15.03 10.96 -16.60
N GLN A 125 15.59 11.07 -17.81
CA GLN A 125 16.96 10.62 -18.13
C GLN A 125 18.02 11.20 -17.19
N LYS A 126 17.99 12.52 -16.95
CA LYS A 126 18.92 13.16 -16.00
C LYS A 126 18.78 12.57 -14.60
N LYS A 127 17.54 12.33 -14.14
CA LYS A 127 17.26 11.78 -12.82
C LYS A 127 17.63 10.31 -12.69
N TYR A 128 17.46 9.56 -13.77
CA TYR A 128 17.90 8.18 -13.84
C TYR A 128 19.43 8.08 -13.79
N ARG A 129 20.15 8.96 -14.48
CA ARG A 129 21.62 9.06 -14.38
C ARG A 129 22.10 9.34 -12.96
N GLU A 130 21.51 10.33 -12.29
CA GLU A 130 21.81 10.63 -10.88
C GLU A 130 21.58 9.37 -10.01
N PHE A 131 20.48 8.65 -10.22
CA PHE A 131 20.20 7.40 -9.51
C PHE A 131 21.18 6.27 -9.86
N TRP A 132 21.59 6.16 -11.11
CA TRP A 132 22.47 5.10 -11.59
C TRP A 132 23.85 5.15 -10.93
N TYR A 133 24.44 6.35 -10.82
CA TYR A 133 25.79 6.52 -10.28
C TYR A 133 25.83 6.90 -8.79
N GLU A 134 24.78 7.53 -8.25
CA GLU A 134 24.78 8.10 -6.89
C GLU A 134 23.70 7.51 -5.98
N ASP A 135 22.91 6.52 -6.44
CA ASP A 135 21.76 5.94 -5.72
C ASP A 135 20.69 6.95 -5.28
N LYS A 136 20.73 8.16 -5.86
CA LYS A 136 19.93 9.32 -5.45
C LYS A 136 18.47 9.21 -5.90
N LEU A 137 17.56 9.36 -4.94
CA LEU A 137 16.13 9.50 -5.20
C LEU A 137 15.78 10.96 -5.47
N SER A 138 14.87 11.21 -6.41
CA SER A 138 14.48 12.55 -6.83
C SER A 138 12.98 12.80 -6.67
N ILE A 139 12.62 14.08 -6.66
CA ILE A 139 11.24 14.55 -6.80
C ILE A 139 10.89 14.73 -8.29
N SER A 140 9.59 14.68 -8.57
CA SER A 140 9.00 14.81 -9.89
C SER A 140 9.17 16.19 -10.52
N TYR A 141 9.02 16.24 -11.84
CA TYR A 141 8.80 17.46 -12.60
C TYR A 141 7.33 17.54 -13.04
N VAL A 142 6.74 18.73 -12.95
CA VAL A 142 5.35 18.98 -13.37
C VAL A 142 5.31 19.32 -14.85
N ILE A 143 4.49 18.59 -15.61
CA ILE A 143 4.20 18.84 -17.02
C ILE A 143 2.78 19.42 -17.11
N ASP A 144 2.65 20.58 -17.74
CA ASP A 144 1.36 21.15 -18.09
C ASP A 144 0.87 20.52 -19.40
N LEU A 145 -0.20 19.74 -19.32
CA LEU A 145 -0.87 19.20 -20.49
C LEU A 145 -1.75 20.29 -21.10
N VAL A 146 -1.23 20.92 -22.15
CA VAL A 146 -2.03 21.76 -23.06
C VAL A 146 -2.81 20.81 -23.98
N LYS A 147 -4.09 21.12 -24.21
CA LYS A 147 -5.02 20.28 -24.95
C LYS A 147 -4.42 19.86 -26.30
N VAL A 148 -3.93 18.63 -26.40
CA VAL A 148 -3.50 18.05 -27.67
C VAL A 148 -4.76 17.84 -28.51
N THR A 149 -4.74 18.36 -29.73
CA THR A 149 -5.70 18.02 -30.78
C THR A 149 -5.65 16.52 -30.98
N SER A 150 -6.71 15.84 -30.56
CA SER A 150 -6.86 14.39 -30.52
C SER A 150 -6.18 13.69 -31.70
N GLU A 151 -5.00 13.14 -31.47
CA GLU A 151 -4.51 12.07 -32.33
C GLU A 151 -5.39 10.87 -32.03
N SER A 152 -6.34 10.64 -32.94
CA SER A 152 -7.27 9.51 -32.90
C SER A 152 -6.48 8.21 -32.88
N GLY A 153 -6.48 7.49 -31.74
CA GLY A 153 -6.13 6.06 -31.72
C GLY A 153 -5.11 5.57 -30.69
N ASN A 154 -4.84 6.27 -29.59
CA ASN A 154 -3.96 5.71 -28.56
C ASN A 154 -4.62 4.49 -27.90
N ASN A 155 -4.09 3.29 -28.18
CA ASN A 155 -4.50 2.02 -27.59
C ASN A 155 -4.00 1.94 -26.14
N PHE A 156 -4.73 2.59 -25.22
CA PHE A 156 -4.47 2.44 -23.80
C PHE A 156 -4.96 1.09 -23.28
N LYS A 157 -4.13 0.42 -22.50
CA LYS A 157 -4.55 -0.72 -21.67
C LYS A 157 -5.08 -0.19 -20.34
N VAL A 158 -6.40 -0.15 -20.19
CA VAL A 158 -7.03 0.20 -18.92
C VAL A 158 -6.92 -0.99 -17.96
N LEU A 159 -6.28 -0.78 -16.82
CA LEU A 159 -6.11 -1.79 -15.78
C LEU A 159 -7.18 -1.65 -14.70
N GLU A 160 -7.42 -2.74 -13.96
CA GLU A 160 -8.29 -2.70 -12.80
C GLU A 160 -7.78 -1.68 -11.76
N PRO A 161 -8.68 -0.88 -11.14
CA PRO A 161 -8.29 0.07 -10.10
C PRO A 161 -7.63 -0.62 -8.90
N LEU A 162 -6.52 -0.05 -8.43
CA LEU A 162 -5.87 -0.49 -7.21
C LEU A 162 -6.52 0.17 -6.00
N VAL A 163 -7.31 -0.59 -5.25
CA VAL A 163 -7.90 -0.13 -3.99
C VAL A 163 -6.92 -0.36 -2.83
N ILE A 164 -6.40 0.73 -2.28
CA ILE A 164 -5.66 0.73 -1.04
C ILE A 164 -6.67 0.69 0.09
N THR A 165 -6.87 -0.50 0.62
CA THR A 165 -7.44 -0.62 1.95
C THR A 165 -6.40 -0.04 2.90
N LEU A 166 -6.66 1.18 3.40
CA LEU A 166 -5.96 1.79 4.53
C LEU A 166 -6.03 0.81 5.68
N ARG A 167 -5.07 -0.11 5.69
CA ARG A 167 -4.78 -0.93 6.83
C ARG A 167 -4.28 0.11 7.84
N SER A 168 -5.12 0.45 8.82
CA SER A 168 -4.69 1.16 10.01
C SER A 168 -3.34 0.55 10.39
N GLN A 169 -2.25 1.27 10.14
CA GLN A 169 -0.92 0.84 10.52
C GLN A 169 -0.86 0.97 12.03
N LEU A 170 -1.47 0.02 12.72
CA LEU A 170 -1.09 -0.30 14.08
C LEU A 170 0.40 -0.60 14.02
N PRO A 171 1.19 0.03 14.90
CA PRO A 171 2.64 -0.03 14.86
C PRO A 171 3.06 -1.48 14.71
N GLU A 172 3.55 -1.80 13.51
CA GLU A 172 4.07 -3.12 13.22
C GLU A 172 5.27 -3.27 14.14
N HIS A 173 5.11 -4.08 15.19
CA HIS A 173 6.19 -4.39 16.11
C HIS A 173 7.26 -5.06 15.26
N GLN A 174 8.26 -4.28 14.85
CA GLN A 174 9.42 -4.78 14.13
C GLN A 174 10.17 -5.66 15.11
N SER A 175 9.82 -6.96 15.12
CA SER A 175 10.69 -7.97 15.69
C SER A 175 12.03 -7.83 14.97
N PRO A 176 13.15 -7.69 15.69
CA PRO A 176 14.45 -7.50 15.08
C PRO A 176 14.73 -8.70 14.17
N ARG A 177 14.59 -8.49 12.85
CA ARG A 177 15.01 -9.46 11.85
C ARG A 177 16.52 -9.63 12.02
N LYS A 178 16.93 -10.75 12.64
CA LYS A 178 18.29 -11.28 12.54
C LYS A 178 18.62 -11.38 11.05
N LYS A 179 19.47 -10.48 10.55
CA LYS A 179 20.04 -10.59 9.21
C LYS A 179 20.98 -11.80 9.21
N GLU A 180 20.51 -12.93 8.69
CA GLU A 180 21.43 -13.97 8.24
C GLU A 180 22.20 -13.42 7.03
N LEU A 181 23.47 -13.11 7.23
CA LEU A 181 24.39 -12.85 6.13
C LEU A 181 24.50 -14.12 5.29
N LYS A 182 23.81 -14.16 4.15
CA LYS A 182 24.13 -15.13 3.09
C LYS A 182 25.43 -14.66 2.43
N ASN A 183 26.47 -15.48 2.54
CA ASN A 183 27.77 -15.30 1.89
C ASN A 183 27.60 -15.34 0.37
N TYR A 184 27.39 -14.19 -0.27
CA TYR A 184 27.53 -14.05 -1.71
C TYR A 184 29.00 -13.83 -2.06
N LYS A 185 29.57 -14.75 -2.83
CA LYS A 185 30.90 -14.63 -3.44
C LYS A 185 30.81 -13.61 -4.57
N TYR A 186 31.24 -12.38 -4.32
CA TYR A 186 31.36 -11.35 -5.36
C TYR A 186 32.50 -11.70 -6.33
N PRO A 187 32.35 -11.42 -7.64
CA PRO A 187 33.48 -11.46 -8.57
C PRO A 187 34.50 -10.36 -8.22
N PRO A 188 35.79 -10.55 -8.55
CA PRO A 188 36.87 -9.67 -8.13
C PRO A 188 36.68 -8.25 -8.70
N SER A 189 36.52 -7.29 -7.79
CA SER A 189 36.45 -5.87 -8.09
C SER A 189 37.83 -5.31 -8.45
N LYS A 190 37.83 -4.33 -9.37
CA LYS A 190 38.94 -3.42 -9.69
C LYS A 190 39.57 -2.79 -8.42
N PRO A 191 40.84 -2.35 -8.46
CA PRO A 191 41.58 -1.90 -7.28
C PRO A 191 40.87 -0.78 -6.51
N VAL A 192 40.60 -1.06 -5.23
CA VAL A 192 39.95 -0.17 -4.28
C VAL A 192 40.97 0.81 -3.74
N ILE A 193 40.77 2.10 -4.00
CA ILE A 193 41.50 3.19 -3.31
C ILE A 193 41.11 3.15 -1.83
N ASN A 194 42.12 3.14 -0.97
CA ASN A 194 42.09 2.80 0.45
C ASN A 194 41.20 3.75 1.28
N LYS A 195 39.88 3.47 1.38
CA LYS A 195 38.90 4.19 2.25
C LYS A 195 38.81 3.64 3.68
N THR A 196 39.82 2.88 4.13
CA THR A 196 39.83 2.18 5.43
C THR A 196 40.04 3.08 6.65
N SER A 197 40.26 4.39 6.47
CA SER A 197 40.52 5.34 7.57
C SER A 197 39.25 5.88 8.24
N LEU A 198 38.22 6.24 7.46
CA LEU A 198 37.09 7.02 7.98
C LEU A 198 36.07 6.18 8.76
N PHE A 199 35.83 4.94 8.34
CA PHE A 199 34.88 4.04 9.00
C PHE A 199 35.33 3.65 10.41
N ARG A 200 36.63 3.49 10.64
CA ARG A 200 37.18 3.17 11.97
C ARG A 200 37.00 4.32 12.95
N LEU A 201 37.21 5.56 12.49
CA LEU A 201 37.00 6.75 13.31
C LEU A 201 35.52 6.94 13.70
N VAL A 202 34.59 6.71 12.77
CA VAL A 202 33.15 6.76 13.06
C VAL A 202 32.75 5.69 14.07
N LEU A 203 33.26 4.47 13.93
CA LEU A 203 32.94 3.39 14.86
C LEU A 203 33.44 3.68 16.28
N ILE A 204 34.65 4.24 16.41
CA ILE A 204 35.22 4.66 17.71
C ILE A 204 34.40 5.80 18.34
N ALA A 205 33.94 6.75 17.53
CA ALA A 205 33.10 7.84 18.03
C ALA A 205 31.74 7.35 18.54
N ILE A 206 31.11 6.40 17.84
CA ILE A 206 29.82 5.81 18.26
C ILE A 206 29.99 5.01 19.55
N THR A 207 31.06 4.21 19.68
CA THR A 207 31.30 3.45 20.91
C THR A 207 31.61 4.36 22.10
N ALA A 208 32.35 5.46 21.90
CA ALA A 208 32.57 6.47 22.94
C ALA A 208 31.26 7.16 23.36
N LEU A 209 30.37 7.48 22.41
CA LEU A 209 29.04 8.05 22.71
C LEU A 209 28.13 7.08 23.46
N LEU A 210 28.19 5.78 23.14
CA LEU A 210 27.45 4.75 23.88
C LEU A 210 27.96 4.58 25.31
N LEU A 211 29.28 4.64 25.52
CA LEU A 211 29.91 4.48 26.85
C LEU A 211 29.70 5.69 27.77
N THR A 212 29.50 6.89 27.21
CA THR A 212 29.25 8.11 28.00
C THR A 212 27.81 8.23 28.50
N GLY A 213 26.93 7.24 28.23
CA GLY A 213 25.56 7.21 28.73
C GLY A 213 24.59 8.20 28.06
N ILE A 214 25.11 9.15 27.26
CA ILE A 214 24.31 10.16 26.53
C ILE A 214 23.31 9.49 25.58
N VAL A 215 23.70 8.37 24.95
CA VAL A 215 22.82 7.64 24.04
C VAL A 215 21.66 6.97 24.79
N TRP A 216 21.82 6.60 26.06
CA TRP A 216 20.76 5.95 26.83
C TRP A 216 19.61 6.91 27.16
N GLU A 217 19.93 8.15 27.54
CA GLU A 217 18.90 9.19 27.77
C GLU A 217 18.18 9.59 26.48
N VAL A 218 18.91 9.72 25.36
CA VAL A 218 18.30 10.02 24.06
C VAL A 218 17.44 8.85 23.57
N CYS A 219 17.84 7.60 23.79
CA CYS A 219 17.04 6.43 23.40
C CYS A 219 15.73 6.30 24.20
N LEU A 220 15.72 6.68 25.49
CA LEU A 220 14.48 6.74 26.26
C LEU A 220 13.51 7.80 25.72
N TYR A 221 14.03 8.89 25.14
CA TYR A 221 13.22 9.92 24.50
C TYR A 221 12.53 9.46 23.20
N PHE A 222 13.07 8.43 22.54
CA PHE A 222 12.56 7.89 21.28
C PHE A 222 11.66 6.65 21.41
N GLN A 223 11.23 6.27 22.62
CA GLN A 223 10.22 5.21 22.71
C GLN A 223 8.95 5.65 21.97
N PRO A 224 8.42 4.82 21.04
CA PRO A 224 7.24 5.17 20.27
C PRO A 224 6.09 5.42 21.24
N ARG A 225 5.67 6.67 21.34
CA ARG A 225 4.52 7.06 22.17
C ARG A 225 3.32 6.27 21.66
N LYS A 226 2.83 5.32 22.46
CA LYS A 226 1.62 4.58 22.15
C LYS A 226 0.46 5.58 22.17
N ILE A 227 -0.18 5.76 21.02
CA ILE A 227 -1.41 6.54 20.94
C ILE A 227 -2.50 5.63 21.51
N CYS A 228 -2.91 5.91 22.74
CA CYS A 228 -4.09 5.29 23.32
C CYS A 228 -5.31 6.10 22.86
N MET A 229 -6.23 5.45 22.15
CA MET A 229 -7.53 6.03 21.86
C MET A 229 -8.45 5.74 23.06
N TYR A 230 -9.05 6.79 23.63
CA TYR A 230 -10.08 6.62 24.64
C TYR A 230 -11.40 6.30 23.92
N VAL A 231 -12.05 5.23 24.35
CA VAL A 231 -13.41 4.89 23.92
C VAL A 231 -14.37 5.73 24.75
N SER A 232 -15.10 6.67 24.14
CA SER A 232 -16.07 7.52 24.86
C SER A 232 -17.36 6.80 25.17
N ASN A 233 -17.87 6.07 24.19
CA ASN A 233 -19.24 5.60 24.22
C ASN A 233 -19.32 4.28 23.48
N SER A 234 -19.93 3.29 24.15
CA SER A 234 -20.25 2.00 23.56
C SER A 234 -21.76 1.82 23.62
N GLU A 235 -22.42 1.95 22.47
CA GLU A 235 -23.84 1.65 22.35
C GLU A 235 -23.99 0.29 21.66
N SER A 236 -24.86 -0.57 22.20
CA SER A 236 -25.12 -1.87 21.61
C SER A 236 -26.50 -1.92 20.97
N VAL A 237 -26.56 -2.25 19.68
CA VAL A 237 -27.79 -2.45 18.92
C VAL A 237 -27.98 -3.95 18.70
N GLU A 238 -29.11 -4.48 19.15
CA GLU A 238 -29.46 -5.89 18.99
C GLU A 238 -30.29 -6.10 17.72
N PHE A 239 -29.87 -7.03 16.87
CA PHE A 239 -30.60 -7.44 15.68
C PHE A 239 -31.41 -8.68 16.02
N ASN A 240 -32.71 -8.47 16.24
CA ASN A 240 -33.69 -9.55 16.27
C ASN A 240 -34.42 -9.55 14.93
N LEU A 241 -34.29 -10.60 14.12
CA LEU A 241 -35.11 -10.76 12.93
C LEU A 241 -36.51 -11.26 13.36
N PRO A 242 -37.57 -10.44 13.24
CA PRO A 242 -38.92 -10.98 13.31
C PRO A 242 -39.10 -11.90 12.10
N ASN A 243 -39.77 -13.04 12.30
CA ASN A 243 -40.04 -14.08 11.30
C ASN A 243 -40.78 -13.61 10.02
N GLN A 244 -41.05 -12.31 9.83
CA GLN A 244 -42.08 -11.85 8.90
C GLN A 244 -41.73 -10.63 8.03
N THR A 245 -40.48 -10.17 7.90
CA THR A 245 -40.19 -9.22 6.79
C THR A 245 -38.72 -9.16 6.35
N PRO A 246 -38.42 -9.19 5.04
CA PRO A 246 -37.14 -9.60 4.50
C PRO A 246 -36.32 -8.40 4.04
N LEU A 247 -35.99 -7.48 4.94
CA LEU A 247 -34.80 -6.68 4.67
C LEU A 247 -33.62 -7.61 4.90
N PRO A 248 -32.84 -7.98 3.86
CA PRO A 248 -31.72 -8.89 4.03
C PRO A 248 -30.83 -8.33 5.14
N LEU A 249 -30.43 -9.16 6.12
CA LEU A 249 -29.54 -8.75 7.21
C LEU A 249 -28.36 -7.87 6.72
N ILE A 250 -27.84 -8.18 5.53
CA ILE A 250 -26.81 -7.42 4.83
C ILE A 250 -27.18 -5.94 4.66
N GLU A 251 -28.41 -5.63 4.26
CA GLU A 251 -28.88 -4.26 4.04
C GLU A 251 -29.00 -3.50 5.36
N ARG A 252 -29.46 -4.15 6.44
CA ARG A 252 -29.46 -3.57 7.79
C ARG A 252 -28.04 -3.25 8.28
N LEU A 253 -27.09 -4.17 8.07
CA LEU A 253 -25.68 -3.95 8.43
C LEU A 253 -25.04 -2.84 7.58
N LYS A 254 -25.38 -2.75 6.29
CA LYS A 254 -24.93 -1.65 5.41
C LYS A 254 -25.49 -0.31 5.86
N ASN A 255 -26.78 -0.23 6.18
CA ASN A 255 -27.41 0.98 6.67
C ASN A 255 -26.79 1.41 8.01
N LEU A 256 -26.60 0.48 8.94
CA LEU A 256 -25.92 0.77 10.21
C LEU A 256 -24.50 1.31 9.99
N LYS A 257 -23.76 0.77 9.03
CA LYS A 257 -22.44 1.29 8.65
C LYS A 257 -22.53 2.70 8.06
N GLU A 258 -23.43 2.94 7.12
CA GLU A 258 -23.59 4.23 6.44
C GLU A 258 -24.07 5.34 7.39
N GLU A 259 -24.92 5.02 8.35
CA GLU A 259 -25.38 5.95 9.40
C GLU A 259 -24.25 6.33 10.37
N ASN A 260 -23.22 5.49 10.50
CA ASN A 260 -22.17 5.62 11.51
C ASN A 260 -20.75 5.61 10.89
N LYS A 261 -20.53 6.36 9.80
CA LYS A 261 -19.25 6.39 9.03
C LYS A 261 -18.00 6.66 9.86
N ALA A 262 -18.14 7.41 10.96
CA ALA A 262 -17.02 7.78 11.84
C ALA A 262 -16.78 6.77 12.98
N ALA A 263 -17.69 5.82 13.19
CA ALA A 263 -17.61 4.86 14.28
C ALA A 263 -17.03 3.52 13.82
N TRP A 264 -16.35 2.83 14.73
CA TRP A 264 -16.01 1.43 14.56
C TRP A 264 -17.17 0.58 15.05
N ILE A 265 -17.64 -0.34 14.21
CA ILE A 265 -18.76 -1.21 14.55
C ILE A 265 -18.25 -2.64 14.63
N LEU A 266 -18.37 -3.23 15.82
CA LEU A 266 -17.96 -4.61 16.10
C LEU A 266 -19.19 -5.48 16.31
N LEU A 267 -19.25 -6.61 15.61
CA LEU A 267 -20.33 -7.58 15.73
C LEU A 267 -19.98 -8.67 16.74
N LYS A 268 -20.97 -9.09 17.51
CA LYS A 268 -20.91 -10.24 18.42
C LYS A 268 -22.19 -11.04 18.29
N GLY A 269 -22.11 -12.37 18.25
CA GLY A 269 -23.29 -13.22 18.18
C GLY A 269 -23.11 -14.49 17.36
N SER A 270 -24.20 -15.01 16.80
CA SER A 270 -24.19 -16.19 15.94
C SER A 270 -25.12 -16.05 14.74
N LEU A 271 -24.68 -16.59 13.59
CA LEU A 271 -25.45 -16.69 12.36
C LEU A 271 -25.57 -18.14 11.91
N ASP A 272 -26.76 -18.57 11.52
CA ASP A 272 -26.96 -19.85 10.86
C ASP A 272 -26.95 -19.61 9.34
N LEU A 273 -26.01 -20.27 8.65
CA LEU A 273 -25.80 -20.16 7.20
C LEU A 273 -26.14 -21.47 6.51
N GLU A 274 -26.74 -21.39 5.32
CA GLU A 274 -26.88 -22.56 4.45
C GLU A 274 -25.49 -23.09 4.04
N LYS A 275 -25.31 -24.41 4.12
CA LYS A 275 -24.05 -25.06 3.79
C LYS A 275 -23.75 -24.92 2.29
N SER A 276 -22.68 -24.17 1.99
CA SER A 276 -22.16 -24.08 0.62
C SER A 276 -21.43 -25.39 0.24
N PRO A 277 -21.62 -25.90 -1.00
CA PRO A 277 -21.07 -27.20 -1.42
C PRO A 277 -19.54 -27.30 -1.39
N ASN A 278 -18.82 -26.18 -1.45
CA ASN A 278 -17.36 -26.17 -1.69
C ASN A 278 -16.50 -25.87 -0.44
N ASN A 279 -17.03 -25.95 0.79
CA ASN A 279 -16.31 -25.55 2.03
C ASN A 279 -15.67 -24.13 1.97
N GLN A 280 -16.11 -23.28 1.02
CA GLN A 280 -15.49 -21.98 0.73
C GLN A 280 -15.50 -21.06 1.96
N ILE A 281 -16.58 -21.10 2.74
CA ILE A 281 -16.76 -20.31 3.97
C ILE A 281 -15.67 -20.64 5.00
N GLN A 282 -15.30 -21.92 5.16
CA GLN A 282 -14.25 -22.30 6.10
C GLN A 282 -12.87 -21.76 5.70
N MET A 283 -12.57 -21.75 4.39
CA MET A 283 -11.33 -21.19 3.88
C MET A 283 -11.27 -19.67 4.05
N GLU A 284 -12.37 -18.98 3.76
CA GLU A 284 -12.50 -17.54 3.93
C GLU A 284 -12.36 -17.13 5.41
N VAL A 285 -13.04 -17.83 6.32
CA VAL A 285 -12.90 -17.60 7.77
C VAL A 285 -11.47 -17.87 8.24
N LYS A 286 -10.81 -18.95 7.80
CA LYS A 286 -9.39 -19.20 8.13
C LYS A 286 -8.48 -18.08 7.61
N LYS A 287 -8.71 -17.59 6.39
CA LYS A 287 -7.96 -16.49 5.78
C LYS A 287 -8.17 -15.18 6.53
N GLN A 288 -9.40 -14.89 6.95
CA GLN A 288 -9.76 -13.67 7.69
C GLN A 288 -9.27 -13.72 9.14
N ASN A 289 -9.42 -14.83 9.86
CA ASN A 289 -8.88 -14.99 11.23
C ASN A 289 -7.35 -14.80 11.28
N LYS A 290 -6.62 -15.24 10.25
CA LYS A 290 -5.18 -14.96 10.13
C LYS A 290 -4.87 -13.47 10.05
N ARG A 291 -5.78 -12.65 9.51
CA ARG A 291 -5.62 -11.20 9.35
C ARG A 291 -5.98 -10.41 10.61
N ILE A 292 -6.81 -10.95 11.50
CA ILE A 292 -7.46 -10.20 12.60
C ILE A 292 -7.07 -10.76 13.98
N LYS A 293 -5.93 -11.46 14.09
CA LYS A 293 -5.48 -12.22 15.28
C LYS A 293 -5.66 -11.54 16.65
N ASN A 294 -5.76 -10.21 16.71
CA ASN A 294 -5.79 -9.44 17.96
C ASN A 294 -7.12 -8.71 18.24
N PHE A 295 -8.09 -8.68 17.31
CA PHE A 295 -9.30 -7.83 17.46
C PHE A 295 -10.60 -8.61 17.62
N GLY A 296 -10.68 -9.80 17.04
CA GLY A 296 -11.90 -10.58 17.07
C GLY A 296 -11.67 -11.99 16.57
N SER A 297 -12.68 -12.84 16.72
CA SER A 297 -12.62 -14.22 16.24
C SER A 297 -13.93 -14.60 15.56
N ILE A 298 -13.80 -15.41 14.51
CA ILE A 298 -14.92 -16.14 13.93
C ILE A 298 -14.64 -17.63 14.10
N LYS A 299 -15.62 -18.35 14.63
CA LYS A 299 -15.61 -19.82 14.70
C LYS A 299 -16.77 -20.36 13.88
N ILE A 300 -16.53 -21.45 13.16
CA ILE A 300 -17.57 -22.18 12.45
C ILE A 300 -17.80 -23.47 13.22
N ASP A 301 -19.00 -23.65 13.73
CA ASP A 301 -19.47 -24.91 14.25
C ASP A 301 -20.36 -25.56 13.18
N SER A 302 -20.07 -26.81 12.82
CA SER A 302 -20.95 -27.57 11.93
C SER A 302 -22.06 -28.18 12.77
N ASP A 303 -23.31 -27.89 12.43
CA ASP A 303 -24.47 -28.57 13.00
C ASP A 303 -24.78 -29.83 12.16
N GLU A 304 -25.40 -30.84 12.77
CA GLU A 304 -25.86 -32.07 12.12
C GLU A 304 -26.93 -31.77 11.04
N LYS A 305 -27.64 -30.63 11.18
CA LYS A 305 -28.76 -30.23 10.32
C LYS A 305 -28.38 -29.55 9.00
N ASN A 306 -27.18 -29.81 8.46
CA ASN A 306 -26.67 -29.14 7.25
C ASN A 306 -26.60 -27.60 7.34
N LEU A 307 -26.56 -27.04 8.56
CA LEU A 307 -26.36 -25.61 8.79
C LEU A 307 -24.95 -25.36 9.31
N LEU A 308 -24.34 -24.27 8.84
CA LEU A 308 -23.08 -23.78 9.35
C LEU A 308 -23.37 -22.66 10.35
N LYS A 309 -23.05 -22.90 11.62
CA LYS A 309 -23.23 -21.91 12.68
C LYS A 309 -21.96 -21.09 12.84
N LEU A 310 -22.04 -19.83 12.43
CA LEU A 310 -20.95 -18.87 12.47
C LEU A 310 -21.02 -18.08 13.77
N LYS A 311 -20.12 -18.36 14.72
CA LYS A 311 -19.98 -17.59 15.98
C LYS A 311 -19.02 -16.43 15.75
N ILE A 312 -19.48 -15.22 16.02
CA ILE A 312 -18.77 -13.96 15.81
C ILE A 312 -18.47 -13.31 17.17
N GLU A 313 -17.23 -12.88 17.39
CA GLU A 313 -16.84 -12.14 18.59
C GLU A 313 -15.94 -10.95 18.22
N ASN A 314 -16.39 -9.74 18.55
CA ASN A 314 -15.70 -8.46 18.31
C ASN A 314 -15.23 -8.28 16.85
N TYR A 315 -16.06 -8.67 15.89
CA TYR A 315 -15.66 -8.72 14.49
C TYR A 315 -16.08 -7.48 13.70
N PRO A 316 -15.18 -6.83 12.92
CA PRO A 316 -15.53 -5.61 12.19
C PRO A 316 -16.69 -5.81 11.21
N ILE A 317 -17.67 -4.89 11.23
CA ILE A 317 -18.88 -4.97 10.40
C ILE A 317 -18.59 -5.14 8.90
N ASP A 318 -17.53 -4.48 8.40
CA ASP A 318 -17.13 -4.55 6.99
C ASP A 318 -16.73 -5.94 6.55
N LEU A 319 -16.00 -6.63 7.42
CA LEU A 319 -15.53 -7.98 7.18
C LEU A 319 -16.68 -8.96 7.33
N ALA A 320 -17.60 -8.70 8.26
CA ALA A 320 -18.82 -9.50 8.39
C ALA A 320 -19.70 -9.38 7.15
N ILE A 321 -19.97 -8.16 6.67
CA ILE A 321 -20.73 -7.90 5.44
C ILE A 321 -20.09 -8.65 4.27
N ALA A 322 -18.78 -8.50 4.06
CA ALA A 322 -18.08 -9.17 2.96
C ALA A 322 -18.14 -10.71 3.07
N LEU A 323 -18.09 -11.26 4.27
CA LEU A 323 -18.13 -12.71 4.50
C LEU A 323 -19.51 -13.31 4.24
N ILE A 324 -20.57 -12.60 4.63
CA ILE A 324 -21.95 -13.07 4.47
C ILE A 324 -22.58 -12.62 3.14
N GLN A 325 -21.90 -11.74 2.39
CA GLN A 325 -22.37 -11.29 1.10
C GLN A 325 -22.56 -12.49 0.16
N ASN A 326 -23.75 -12.62 -0.40
CA ASN A 326 -24.19 -13.75 -1.24
C ASN A 326 -24.38 -15.09 -0.49
N LYS A 327 -24.61 -15.06 0.83
CA LYS A 327 -24.99 -16.23 1.62
C LYS A 327 -26.42 -16.07 2.15
N THR A 328 -27.18 -17.17 2.14
CA THR A 328 -28.49 -17.23 2.78
C THR A 328 -28.29 -17.37 4.30
N VAL A 329 -28.80 -16.39 5.05
CA VAL A 329 -28.82 -16.40 6.52
C VAL A 329 -30.21 -16.84 6.97
N THR A 330 -30.31 -17.95 7.68
CA THR A 330 -31.61 -18.54 8.07
C THR A 330 -32.06 -18.10 9.46
N ASN A 331 -31.12 -17.76 10.33
CA ASN A 331 -31.37 -17.29 11.69
C ASN A 331 -30.16 -16.48 12.18
N ASP A 332 -30.41 -15.45 12.96
CA ASP A 332 -29.38 -14.61 13.53
C ASP A 332 -29.69 -14.21 14.98
N LYS A 333 -28.61 -14.14 15.75
CA LYS A 333 -28.58 -13.42 17.03
C LYS A 333 -27.33 -12.58 16.98
N LEU A 334 -27.42 -11.38 16.42
CA LEU A 334 -26.29 -10.46 16.32
C LEU A 334 -26.52 -9.23 17.17
N GLN A 335 -25.44 -8.78 17.78
CA GLN A 335 -25.34 -7.51 18.48
C GLN A 335 -24.22 -6.71 17.81
N ALA A 336 -24.50 -5.48 17.40
CA ALA A 336 -23.48 -4.52 17.00
C ALA A 336 -23.12 -3.63 18.18
N THR A 337 -21.84 -3.51 18.48
CA THR A 337 -21.30 -2.51 19.40
C THR A 337 -20.70 -1.37 18.57
N ARG A 338 -21.26 -0.18 18.70
CA ARG A 338 -20.74 1.05 18.09
C ARG A 338 -19.70 1.66 19.03
N ILE A 339 -18.52 1.96 18.50
CA ILE A 339 -17.39 2.59 19.20
C ILE A 339 -17.06 3.88 18.45
N GLU A 340 -17.36 5.01 19.05
CA GLU A 340 -16.99 6.32 18.50
C GLU A 340 -15.62 6.75 19.03
N ALA A 341 -14.75 7.19 18.14
CA ALA A 341 -13.50 7.83 18.55
C ALA A 341 -13.82 9.25 19.01
N ILE A 342 -13.42 9.60 20.24
CA ILE A 342 -13.49 10.99 20.68
C ILE A 342 -12.50 11.80 19.84
N SER A 343 -13.03 12.74 19.05
CA SER A 343 -12.22 13.84 18.53
C SER A 343 -11.86 14.79 19.68
N GLN A 344 -11.00 14.33 20.59
CA GLN A 344 -10.36 15.20 21.56
C GLN A 344 -8.86 15.09 21.39
N LYS A 345 -8.20 16.25 21.54
CA LYS A 345 -6.76 16.48 21.41
C LYS A 345 -5.98 15.26 21.85
N VAL A 346 -5.15 14.74 20.94
CA VAL A 346 -4.21 13.63 21.15
C VAL A 346 -3.55 13.77 22.53
N SER A 347 -4.03 13.02 23.51
CA SER A 347 -3.41 12.98 24.84
C SER A 347 -2.45 11.79 24.86
N TYR A 348 -1.20 12.03 25.21
CA TYR A 348 -0.20 10.98 25.32
C TYR A 348 -0.37 10.29 26.68
N CYS A 349 -0.65 8.98 26.69
CA CYS A 349 -0.68 8.21 27.93
C CYS A 349 0.75 7.88 28.37
N ASN A 350 1.08 8.22 29.62
CA ASN A 350 2.30 7.74 30.25
C ASN A 350 2.17 6.25 30.54
N ALA A 351 3.19 5.46 30.18
CA ALA A 351 3.20 4.00 30.28
C ALA A 351 3.20 3.44 31.73
N LEU A 352 2.83 4.23 32.73
CA LEU A 352 3.00 3.94 34.16
C LEU A 352 1.70 3.60 34.91
N GLN A 353 0.58 3.47 34.21
CA GLN A 353 -0.68 2.98 34.79
C GLN A 353 -1.30 1.92 33.87
N MET A 354 -0.88 0.68 34.07
CA MET A 354 -1.62 -0.52 33.66
C MET A 354 -1.50 -1.57 34.75
#